data_AF-A0A943QIZ2-F1
#
_entry.id   AF-A0A943QIZ2-F1
#
_cell.length_a   1.000
_cell.length_b   1.000
_cell.length_c   1.000
_cell.angle_alpha   90.00
_cell.angle_beta   90.00
_cell.angle_gamma   90.00
#
_symmetry.space_group_name_H-M   'P 1'
#
loop_
_entity.id
_entity.type
_entity.pdbx_description
1 polymer ?
#
loop_
_entity_poly.entity_id
_entity_poly.type
_entity_poly.pdbx_seq_one_letter_code
_entity_poly.pdbx_strand_id
1 'polypeptide(L)'
;MMKFLQPITNFLTIIFEGMHDIILNIFNMEPSGVSYILTIALFTLIIRLLILPLNIKANRSNVRMQEIQPELNAIQKKYANDPQKMQAEYSKCMKENNVSMFGGCLPTLLPLPILFALYYVFMTINVNQVTDASFLWIPNVFEKDPYFILPVLAFLSTYIPSLLLTKSMPKKEDGQQMNMGTMNLMMAGMMGVMAINFASILVIYWIIGGVIQLAQTYFLNYLPAKKKLAAKEEEEQLKVAANAKKATPKTKRKN
;
A
#
# COMPACT_ATOMS: atom_id res chain seq x y z
N MET A 1 -28.56 4.49 -11.19
CA MET A 1 -27.54 4.98 -10.22
C MET A 1 -26.26 4.25 -10.58
N MET A 2 -25.21 4.76 -11.21
CA MET A 2 -24.77 6.10 -11.63
C MET A 2 -24.47 6.07 -13.16
N LYS A 3 -25.29 6.71 -14.00
CA LYS A 3 -25.13 6.66 -15.48
C LYS A 3 -23.76 7.17 -15.98
N PHE A 4 -23.04 7.95 -15.17
CA PHE A 4 -21.72 8.47 -15.52
C PHE A 4 -20.60 7.44 -15.46
N LEU A 5 -20.74 6.37 -14.66
CA LEU A 5 -19.75 5.30 -14.57
C LEU A 5 -19.96 4.20 -15.63
N GLN A 6 -21.15 4.16 -16.23
CA GLN A 6 -21.53 3.16 -17.21
C GLN A 6 -20.53 2.96 -18.37
N PRO A 7 -19.96 4.00 -19.01
CA PRO A 7 -18.97 3.79 -20.05
C PRO A 7 -17.68 3.13 -19.52
N ILE A 8 -17.27 3.48 -18.30
CA ILE A 8 -16.07 2.92 -17.65
C ILE A 8 -16.33 1.47 -17.25
N THR A 9 -17.49 1.19 -16.66
CA THR A 9 -17.86 -0.18 -16.27
C THR A 9 -17.98 -1.07 -17.48
N ASN A 10 -18.63 -0.63 -18.56
CA ASN A 10 -18.76 -1.42 -19.79
C ASN A 10 -17.39 -1.73 -20.42
N PHE A 11 -16.51 -0.74 -20.50
CA PHE A 11 -15.16 -0.94 -21.00
C PHE A 11 -14.39 -1.97 -20.17
N LEU A 12 -14.48 -1.88 -18.84
CA LEU A 12 -13.81 -2.83 -17.94
C LEU A 12 -14.46 -4.22 -17.96
N THR A 13 -15.78 -4.33 -18.16
CA THR A 13 -16.48 -5.60 -18.40
C THR A 13 -15.94 -6.28 -19.66
N ILE A 14 -15.85 -5.56 -20.78
CA ILE A 14 -15.33 -6.10 -22.04
C ILE A 14 -13.90 -6.62 -21.86
N ILE A 15 -13.05 -5.87 -21.16
CA ILE A 15 -11.69 -6.31 -20.85
C ILE A 15 -11.71 -7.57 -19.97
N PHE A 16 -12.53 -7.58 -18.92
CA PHE A 16 -12.58 -8.70 -17.99
C PHE A 16 -13.08 -9.98 -18.67
N GLU A 17 -14.16 -9.90 -19.45
CA GLU A 17 -14.71 -11.02 -20.24
C GLU A 17 -13.68 -11.50 -21.27
N GLY A 18 -13.05 -10.59 -22.02
CA GLY A 18 -12.01 -10.97 -22.98
C GLY A 18 -10.81 -11.66 -22.31
N MET A 19 -10.41 -11.21 -21.11
CA MET A 19 -9.37 -11.88 -20.33
C MET A 19 -9.81 -13.26 -19.82
N HIS A 20 -11.08 -13.41 -19.43
CA HIS A 20 -11.65 -14.67 -19.00
C HIS A 20 -11.68 -15.67 -20.14
N ASP A 21 -12.17 -15.28 -21.31
CA ASP A 21 -12.19 -16.11 -22.51
C ASP A 21 -10.78 -16.56 -22.92
N ILE A 22 -9.79 -15.66 -22.84
CA ILE A 22 -8.39 -16.00 -23.08
C ILE A 22 -7.92 -17.09 -22.10
N ILE A 23 -8.26 -16.99 -20.82
CA ILE A 23 -7.90 -17.99 -19.81
C ILE A 23 -8.60 -19.34 -20.09
N LEU A 24 -9.90 -19.32 -20.40
CA LEU A 24 -10.64 -20.54 -20.73
C LEU A 24 -10.02 -21.26 -21.93
N ASN A 25 -9.64 -20.51 -22.97
CA ASN A 25 -9.00 -21.04 -24.17
C ASN A 25 -7.57 -21.53 -23.93
N ILE A 26 -6.74 -20.78 -23.19
CA ILE A 26 -5.35 -21.14 -22.91
C ILE A 26 -5.27 -22.40 -22.04
N PHE A 27 -6.11 -22.49 -21.01
CA PHE A 27 -6.10 -23.60 -20.07
C PHE A 27 -7.10 -24.71 -20.40
N ASN A 28 -7.84 -24.56 -21.50
CA ASN A 28 -8.86 -25.48 -21.99
C ASN A 28 -9.82 -25.95 -20.87
N MET A 29 -10.31 -24.98 -20.10
CA MET A 29 -11.14 -25.19 -18.91
C MET A 29 -12.54 -24.59 -19.08
N GLU A 30 -13.51 -25.13 -18.35
CA GLU A 30 -14.87 -24.58 -18.31
C GLU A 30 -14.99 -23.39 -17.34
N PRO A 31 -16.01 -22.53 -17.52
CA PRO A 31 -16.31 -21.43 -16.59
C PRO A 31 -16.53 -21.95 -15.16
N SER A 32 -15.50 -21.78 -14.33
CA SER A 32 -15.45 -22.24 -12.94
C SER A 32 -14.91 -21.14 -12.03
N GLY A 33 -15.08 -21.28 -10.71
CA GLY A 33 -14.55 -20.37 -9.71
C GLY A 33 -13.05 -20.15 -9.90
N VAL A 34 -12.29 -21.22 -10.17
CA VAL A 34 -10.87 -21.16 -10.50
C VAL A 34 -10.61 -20.23 -11.69
N SER A 35 -11.35 -20.38 -12.79
CA SER A 35 -11.17 -19.55 -13.98
C SER A 35 -11.38 -18.06 -13.66
N TYR A 36 -12.39 -17.72 -12.87
CA TYR A 36 -12.64 -16.33 -12.44
C TYR A 36 -11.56 -15.80 -11.50
N ILE A 37 -11.02 -16.65 -10.60
CA ILE A 37 -9.89 -16.29 -9.72
C ILE A 37 -8.62 -16.04 -10.54
N LEU A 38 -8.35 -16.82 -11.57
CA LEU A 38 -7.23 -16.60 -12.48
C LEU A 38 -7.40 -15.29 -13.27
N THR A 39 -8.61 -15.02 -13.77
CA THR A 39 -8.93 -13.77 -14.48
C THR A 39 -8.70 -12.56 -13.59
N ILE A 40 -9.22 -12.57 -12.35
CA ILE A 40 -9.06 -11.43 -11.45
C ILE A 40 -7.60 -11.26 -11.01
N ALA A 41 -6.84 -12.35 -10.85
CA ALA A 41 -5.42 -12.29 -10.56
C ALA A 41 -4.64 -11.61 -11.70
N LEU A 42 -4.88 -12.04 -12.94
CA LEU A 42 -4.26 -11.46 -14.12
C LEU A 42 -4.65 -9.99 -14.29
N PHE A 43 -5.93 -9.66 -14.12
CA PHE A 43 -6.44 -8.30 -14.22
C PHE A 43 -5.76 -7.37 -13.20
N THR A 44 -5.67 -7.84 -11.94
CA THR A 44 -5.00 -7.11 -10.86
C THR A 44 -3.52 -6.88 -11.18
N LEU A 45 -2.84 -7.90 -11.70
CA LEU A 45 -1.43 -7.80 -12.08
C LEU A 45 -1.21 -6.75 -13.18
N ILE A 46 -2.01 -6.79 -14.26
CA ILE A 46 -1.94 -5.85 -15.38
C ILE A 46 -2.16 -4.42 -14.88
N ILE A 47 -3.23 -4.20 -14.12
CA ILE A 47 -3.54 -2.89 -13.54
C ILE A 47 -2.38 -2.39 -12.68
N ARG A 48 -1.85 -3.24 -11.80
CA ARG A 48 -0.74 -2.87 -10.91
C ARG A 48 0.54 -2.55 -11.69
N LEU A 49 0.80 -3.22 -12.80
CA LEU A 49 1.92 -2.91 -13.69
C LEU A 49 1.73 -1.58 -14.41
N LEU A 50 0.52 -1.27 -14.89
CA LEU A 50 0.21 0.01 -15.54
C LEU A 50 0.35 1.19 -14.57
N ILE A 51 -0.06 1.03 -13.30
CA ILE A 51 0.01 2.08 -12.29
C ILE A 51 1.39 2.14 -11.60
N LEU A 52 2.21 1.09 -11.71
CA LEU A 52 3.53 1.02 -11.10
C LEU A 52 4.39 2.30 -11.29
N PRO A 53 4.56 2.86 -12.52
CA PRO A 53 5.33 4.08 -12.69
C PRO A 53 4.74 5.29 -11.94
N LEU A 54 3.42 5.38 -11.86
CA LEU A 54 2.73 6.42 -11.09
C LEU A 54 2.97 6.23 -9.59
N ASN A 55 2.84 4.99 -9.09
CA ASN A 55 3.09 4.65 -7.70
C ASN A 55 4.54 4.93 -7.29
N ILE A 56 5.53 4.65 -8.15
CA ILE A 56 6.94 4.98 -7.89
C ILE A 56 7.12 6.50 -7.74
N LYS A 57 6.51 7.31 -8.62
CA LYS A 57 6.57 8.78 -8.54
C LYS A 57 5.90 9.31 -7.26
N ALA A 58 4.71 8.79 -6.93
CA ALA A 58 4.00 9.16 -5.71
C ALA A 58 4.80 8.78 -4.45
N ASN A 59 5.39 7.58 -4.44
CA ASN A 59 6.23 7.11 -3.35
C ASN A 59 7.48 7.98 -3.16
N ARG A 60 8.12 8.43 -4.26
CA ARG A 60 9.23 9.38 -4.20
C ARG A 60 8.83 10.71 -3.56
N SER A 61 7.62 11.20 -3.85
CA SER A 61 7.07 12.39 -3.20
C SER A 61 6.87 12.17 -1.70
N ASN A 62 6.39 10.99 -1.30
CA ASN A 62 6.22 10.63 0.11
C ASN A 62 7.56 10.56 0.86
N VAL A 63 8.63 10.08 0.22
CA VAL A 63 9.97 10.09 0.84
C VAL A 63 10.46 11.51 1.09
N ARG A 64 10.31 12.43 0.12
CA ARG A 64 10.67 13.85 0.32
C ARG A 64 9.86 14.52 1.42
N MET A 65 8.57 14.19 1.52
CA MET A 65 7.72 14.64 2.64
C MET A 65 8.32 14.24 4.00
N GLN A 66 8.82 13.01 4.10
CA GLN A 66 9.43 12.53 5.34
C GLN A 66 10.74 13.26 5.66
N GLU A 67 11.51 13.66 4.65
CA GLU A 67 12.76 14.40 4.82
C GLU A 67 12.52 15.82 5.37
N ILE A 68 11.44 16.48 4.97
CA ILE A 68 11.07 17.84 5.44
C ILE A 68 10.22 17.83 6.72
N GLN A 69 9.76 16.67 7.16
CA GLN A 69 8.97 16.51 8.37
C GLN A 69 9.56 17.20 9.64
N PRO A 70 10.88 17.23 9.91
CA PRO A 70 11.43 18.00 11.03
C PRO A 70 11.23 19.52 10.89
N GLU A 71 11.35 20.07 9.67
CA GLU A 71 11.10 21.49 9.40
C GLU A 71 9.62 21.84 9.62
N LEU A 72 8.72 20.96 9.13
CA LEU A 72 7.28 21.10 9.35
C LEU A 72 6.91 21.07 10.84
N ASN A 73 7.53 20.16 11.60
CA ASN A 73 7.37 20.10 13.05
C ASN A 73 7.87 21.38 13.74
N ALA A 74 8.99 21.96 13.28
CA ALA A 74 9.52 23.20 13.82
C ALA A 74 8.59 24.39 13.55
N ILE A 75 8.00 24.48 12.35
CA ILE A 75 6.97 25.47 12.00
C ILE A 75 5.76 25.32 12.92
N GLN A 76 5.29 24.09 13.14
CA GLN A 76 4.14 23.82 14.01
C GLN A 76 4.40 24.27 15.46
N LYS A 77 5.61 24.01 16.00
CA LYS A 77 6.00 24.49 17.34
C LYS A 77 6.14 26.02 17.38
N LYS A 78 6.72 26.63 16.35
CA LYS A 78 6.96 28.09 16.28
C LYS A 78 5.68 28.91 16.17
N TYR A 79 4.67 28.39 15.48
CA TYR A 79 3.41 29.10 15.21
C TYR A 79 2.19 28.44 15.87
N ALA A 80 2.38 27.70 16.98
CA ALA A 80 1.30 26.99 17.67
C ALA A 80 0.10 27.88 18.04
N ASN A 81 0.35 29.17 18.31
CA ASN A 81 -0.67 30.15 18.69
C ASN A 81 -1.25 30.95 17.51
N ASP A 82 -0.78 30.74 16.29
CA ASP A 82 -1.23 31.46 15.09
C ASP A 82 -1.48 30.47 13.93
N PRO A 83 -2.71 29.91 13.84
CA PRO A 83 -3.07 28.93 12.83
C PRO A 83 -2.96 29.46 11.39
N GLN A 84 -3.23 30.75 11.18
CA GLN A 84 -3.17 31.36 9.85
C GLN A 84 -1.72 31.44 9.35
N LYS A 85 -0.81 31.92 10.21
CA LYS A 85 0.61 32.01 9.89
C LYS A 85 1.26 30.62 9.81
N MET A 86 0.83 29.68 10.65
CA MET A 86 1.24 28.28 10.57
C MET A 86 0.91 27.68 9.20
N GLN A 87 -0.33 27.82 8.74
CA GLN A 87 -0.75 27.25 7.45
C GLN A 87 0.01 27.90 6.27
N ALA A 88 0.26 29.21 6.33
CA ALA A 88 1.02 29.91 5.31
C ALA A 88 2.47 29.40 5.22
N GLU A 89 3.19 29.36 6.35
CA GLU A 89 4.58 28.89 6.41
C GLU A 89 4.71 27.39 6.10
N TYR A 90 3.74 26.57 6.54
CA TYR A 90 3.67 25.16 6.19
C TYR A 90 3.57 24.97 4.68
N SER A 91 2.65 25.70 4.02
CA SER A 91 2.50 25.62 2.56
C SER A 91 3.72 26.13 1.80
N LYS A 92 4.42 27.13 2.37
CA LYS A 92 5.64 27.70 1.80
C LYS A 92 6.81 26.72 1.86
N CYS A 93 7.07 26.12 3.02
CA CYS A 93 8.08 25.07 3.21
C CYS A 93 7.86 23.88 2.25
N MET A 94 6.60 23.46 2.06
CA MET A 94 6.25 22.38 1.13
C MET A 94 6.55 22.73 -0.33
N LYS A 95 6.26 23.99 -0.74
CA LYS A 95 6.55 24.49 -2.10
C LYS A 95 8.04 24.63 -2.36
N GLU A 96 8.78 25.20 -1.41
CA GLU A 96 10.25 25.38 -1.51
C GLU A 96 10.96 24.04 -1.67
N ASN A 97 10.49 23.00 -0.97
CA ASN A 97 11.02 21.66 -1.06
C ASN A 97 10.43 20.80 -2.20
N ASN A 98 9.62 21.39 -3.09
CA ASN A 98 9.00 20.71 -4.23
C ASN A 98 8.19 19.45 -3.86
N VAL A 99 7.54 19.48 -2.69
CA VAL A 99 6.68 18.40 -2.22
C VAL A 99 5.23 18.78 -2.49
N SER A 100 4.52 17.98 -3.31
CA SER A 100 3.12 18.24 -3.60
C SER A 100 2.22 17.61 -2.53
N MET A 101 1.20 18.35 -2.08
CA MET A 101 0.19 17.81 -1.16
C MET A 101 -0.69 16.73 -1.82
N PHE A 102 -0.92 16.84 -3.13
CA PHE A 102 -1.78 15.93 -3.89
C PHE A 102 -1.09 14.64 -4.36
N GLY A 103 0.25 14.61 -4.36
CA GLY A 103 1.00 13.43 -4.79
C GLY A 103 0.86 12.23 -3.85
N GLY A 104 0.53 12.47 -2.58
CA GLY A 104 0.40 11.42 -1.55
C GLY A 104 -0.96 10.73 -1.53
N CYS A 105 -2.05 11.40 -1.92
CA CYS A 105 -3.41 10.85 -1.88
C CYS A 105 -3.88 10.26 -3.23
N LEU A 106 -3.19 10.58 -4.32
CA LEU A 106 -3.51 10.05 -5.65
C LEU A 106 -3.48 8.50 -5.71
N PRO A 107 -2.49 7.81 -5.11
CA PRO A 107 -2.46 6.34 -5.11
C PRO A 107 -3.61 5.69 -4.33
N THR A 108 -4.15 6.37 -3.31
CA THR A 108 -5.26 5.86 -2.49
C THR A 108 -6.61 6.07 -3.15
N LEU A 109 -6.74 7.04 -4.06
CA LEU A 109 -7.99 7.33 -4.77
C LEU A 109 -8.20 6.39 -5.96
N LEU A 110 -7.11 5.94 -6.58
CA LEU A 110 -7.15 5.14 -7.81
C LEU A 110 -7.80 3.74 -7.67
N PRO A 111 -7.68 3.03 -6.53
CA PRO A 111 -8.39 1.76 -6.31
C PRO A 111 -9.92 1.90 -6.28
N LEU A 112 -10.46 3.07 -5.92
CA LEU A 112 -11.91 3.25 -5.75
C LEU A 112 -12.70 3.07 -7.06
N PRO A 113 -12.37 3.73 -8.19
CA PRO A 113 -13.03 3.49 -9.47
C PRO A 113 -12.97 2.03 -9.94
N ILE A 114 -11.81 1.38 -9.74
CA ILE A 114 -11.60 -0.01 -10.15
C ILE A 114 -12.48 -0.96 -9.31
N LEU A 115 -12.60 -0.68 -8.01
CA LEU A 115 -13.47 -1.43 -7.11
C LEU A 115 -14.94 -1.38 -7.56
N PHE A 116 -15.44 -0.19 -7.86
CA PHE A 116 -16.82 -0.02 -8.33
C PHE A 116 -17.07 -0.74 -9.66
N ALA A 117 -16.09 -0.69 -10.57
CA ALA A 117 -16.19 -1.39 -11.84
C ALA A 117 -16.21 -2.91 -11.68
N LEU A 118 -15.29 -3.47 -10.89
CA LEU A 118 -15.25 -4.91 -10.62
C LEU A 118 -16.50 -5.40 -9.90
N TYR A 119 -16.99 -4.65 -8.91
CA TYR A 119 -18.24 -4.96 -8.24
C TYR A 119 -19.41 -5.05 -9.24
N TYR A 120 -19.47 -4.13 -10.20
CA TYR A 120 -20.49 -4.15 -11.25
C TYR A 120 -20.35 -5.37 -12.17
N VAL A 121 -19.15 -5.66 -12.65
CA VAL A 121 -18.84 -6.84 -13.48
C VAL A 121 -19.36 -8.10 -12.79
N PHE A 122 -19.06 -8.29 -11.50
CA PHE A 122 -19.48 -9.48 -10.77
C PHE A 122 -20.99 -9.57 -10.54
N MET A 123 -21.68 -8.44 -10.37
CA MET A 123 -23.15 -8.45 -10.31
C MET A 123 -23.82 -8.75 -11.66
N THR A 124 -23.11 -8.56 -12.78
CA THR A 124 -23.64 -8.86 -14.12
C THR A 124 -23.34 -10.27 -14.62
N ILE A 125 -22.45 -11.02 -13.95
CA ILE A 125 -22.11 -12.39 -14.34
C ILE A 125 -23.33 -13.30 -14.14
N ASN A 126 -23.65 -14.08 -15.18
CA ASN A 126 -24.66 -15.12 -15.09
C ASN A 126 -24.10 -16.34 -14.35
N VAL A 127 -24.31 -16.38 -13.03
CA VAL A 127 -23.91 -17.50 -12.16
C VAL A 127 -24.44 -18.86 -12.63
N ASN A 128 -25.54 -18.88 -13.38
CA ASN A 128 -26.14 -20.10 -13.94
C ASN A 128 -25.27 -20.78 -15.01
N GLN A 129 -24.26 -20.08 -15.56
CA GLN A 129 -23.34 -20.63 -16.56
C GLN A 129 -22.03 -21.12 -15.92
N VAL A 130 -21.89 -21.03 -14.60
CA VAL A 130 -20.69 -21.45 -13.87
C VAL A 130 -20.88 -22.90 -13.43
N THR A 131 -20.01 -23.79 -13.91
CA THR A 131 -20.12 -25.24 -13.68
C THR A 131 -19.76 -25.64 -12.25
N ASP A 132 -18.71 -25.04 -11.71
CA ASP A 132 -18.31 -25.15 -10.30
C ASP A 132 -17.82 -23.79 -9.81
N ALA A 133 -18.56 -23.14 -8.91
CA ALA A 133 -18.20 -21.83 -8.36
C ALA A 133 -17.22 -21.92 -7.19
N SER A 134 -16.79 -23.12 -6.78
CA SER A 134 -15.90 -23.31 -5.64
C SER A 134 -14.44 -22.96 -5.94
N PHE A 135 -13.71 -22.59 -4.91
CA PHE A 135 -12.27 -22.34 -4.97
C PHE A 135 -11.60 -22.57 -3.62
N LEU A 136 -10.66 -23.51 -3.55
CA LEU A 136 -9.97 -23.91 -2.32
C LEU A 136 -10.94 -24.29 -1.20
N TRP A 137 -11.07 -23.46 -0.16
CA TRP A 137 -12.00 -23.63 0.96
C TRP A 137 -13.32 -22.88 0.77
N ILE A 138 -13.46 -22.11 -0.32
CA ILE A 138 -14.61 -21.23 -0.58
C ILE A 138 -15.62 -22.02 -1.41
N PRO A 139 -16.85 -22.25 -0.91
CA PRO A 139 -17.86 -23.00 -1.65
C PRO A 139 -18.38 -22.26 -2.89
N ASN A 140 -18.46 -20.93 -2.82
CA ASN A 140 -18.90 -20.08 -3.92
C ASN A 140 -18.12 -18.75 -3.91
N VAL A 141 -17.33 -18.50 -4.96
CA VAL A 141 -16.53 -17.26 -5.07
C VAL A 141 -17.37 -15.98 -5.20
N PHE A 142 -18.63 -16.09 -5.62
CA PHE A 142 -19.54 -14.95 -5.76
C PHE A 142 -20.31 -14.62 -4.47
N GLU A 143 -20.20 -15.48 -3.45
CA GLU A 143 -20.80 -15.27 -2.14
C GLU A 143 -19.74 -14.89 -1.10
N LYS A 144 -20.20 -14.52 0.10
CA LYS A 144 -19.34 -14.18 1.24
C LYS A 144 -18.62 -15.43 1.74
N ASP A 145 -17.41 -15.28 2.29
CA ASP A 145 -16.65 -16.39 2.86
C ASP A 145 -17.30 -16.90 4.15
N PRO A 146 -17.82 -18.14 4.20
CA PRO A 146 -18.45 -18.68 5.41
C PRO A 146 -17.44 -18.99 6.52
N TYR A 147 -16.16 -19.15 6.20
CA TYR A 147 -15.12 -19.57 7.16
C TYR A 147 -14.30 -18.39 7.70
N PHE A 148 -14.57 -17.16 7.26
CA PHE A 148 -13.88 -15.93 7.70
C PHE A 148 -12.34 -15.95 7.50
N ILE A 149 -11.82 -16.84 6.66
CA ILE A 149 -10.39 -16.94 6.35
C ILE A 149 -9.97 -15.74 5.49
N LEU A 150 -10.79 -15.38 4.50
CA LEU A 150 -10.55 -14.24 3.61
C LEU A 150 -10.50 -12.89 4.34
N PRO A 151 -11.41 -12.55 5.27
CA PRO A 151 -11.28 -11.38 6.14
C PRO A 151 -9.95 -11.26 6.88
N VAL A 152 -9.43 -12.37 7.43
CA VAL A 152 -8.13 -12.38 8.12
C VAL A 152 -6.99 -12.14 7.13
N LEU A 153 -7.03 -12.78 5.97
CA LEU A 153 -6.04 -12.56 4.91
C LEU A 153 -6.10 -11.12 4.37
N ALA A 154 -7.28 -10.54 4.24
CA ALA A 154 -7.46 -9.15 3.82
C ALA A 154 -6.83 -8.18 4.84
N PHE A 155 -7.08 -8.40 6.14
CA PHE A 155 -6.42 -7.67 7.22
C PHE A 155 -4.90 -7.77 7.10
N LEU A 156 -4.34 -8.97 7.01
CA LEU A 156 -2.89 -9.19 6.94
C LEU A 156 -2.27 -8.56 5.69
N SER A 157 -2.94 -8.70 4.54
CA SER A 157 -2.50 -8.13 3.26
C SER A 157 -2.43 -6.60 3.26
N THR A 158 -3.18 -5.95 4.15
CA THR A 158 -3.14 -4.49 4.35
C THR A 158 -2.17 -4.10 5.46
N TYR A 159 -2.17 -4.86 6.56
CA TYR A 159 -1.39 -4.56 7.76
C TYR A 159 0.11 -4.71 7.53
N ILE A 160 0.56 -5.80 6.90
CA ILE A 160 1.99 -6.10 6.73
C ILE A 160 2.70 -5.05 5.87
N PRO A 161 2.21 -4.67 4.67
CA PRO A 161 2.84 -3.60 3.89
C PRO A 161 2.87 -2.27 4.65
N SER A 162 1.78 -1.95 5.36
CA SER A 162 1.69 -0.71 6.13
C SER A 162 2.71 -0.67 7.27
N LEU A 163 2.88 -1.80 7.97
CA LEU A 163 3.89 -1.96 9.03
C LEU A 163 5.32 -1.86 8.48
N LEU A 164 5.61 -2.46 7.32
CA LEU A 164 6.92 -2.31 6.67
C LEU A 164 7.19 -0.86 6.27
N LEU A 165 6.18 -0.17 5.74
CA LEU A 165 6.30 1.24 5.39
C LEU A 165 6.62 2.09 6.63
N THR A 166 5.92 1.88 7.75
CA THR A 166 6.21 2.59 9.01
C THR A 166 7.61 2.31 9.54
N LYS A 167 8.07 1.06 9.46
CA LYS A 167 9.46 0.70 9.83
C LYS A 167 10.51 1.31 8.89
N SER A 168 10.12 1.69 7.68
CA SER A 168 11.00 2.34 6.71
C SER A 168 11.14 3.85 6.97
N MET A 169 10.32 4.42 7.85
CA MET A 169 10.37 5.83 8.21
C MET A 169 11.32 6.06 9.39
N PRO A 170 12.03 7.21 9.43
CA PRO A 170 12.89 7.56 10.56
C PRO A 170 12.06 7.67 11.84
N LYS A 171 12.52 7.05 12.93
CA LYS A 171 11.91 7.19 14.27
C LYS A 171 12.04 8.65 14.70
N LYS A 172 10.92 9.34 14.97
CA LYS A 172 10.93 10.62 15.68
C LYS A 172 11.21 10.36 17.17
N GLU A 173 12.21 11.03 17.74
CA GLU A 173 12.56 10.97 19.18
C GLU A 173 11.61 11.77 20.07
N ASP A 174 10.77 12.63 19.51
CA ASP A 174 9.83 13.44 20.27
C ASP A 174 8.44 12.78 20.28
N GLY A 175 7.81 12.66 21.44
CA GLY A 175 6.55 11.95 21.75
C GLY A 175 5.30 12.30 20.91
N GLN A 176 5.44 13.06 19.82
CA GLN A 176 4.52 13.10 18.68
C GLN A 176 4.76 11.93 17.71
N GLN A 177 4.88 10.71 18.24
CA GLN A 177 4.43 9.55 17.47
C GLN A 177 2.92 9.66 17.39
N MET A 178 2.41 10.44 16.44
CA MET A 178 1.07 10.19 15.92
C MET A 178 1.05 8.69 15.64
N ASN A 179 0.13 7.98 16.29
CA ASN A 179 0.23 6.55 16.51
C ASN A 179 -0.01 5.81 15.19
N MET A 180 0.96 5.88 14.27
CA MET A 180 0.91 5.33 12.92
C MET A 180 0.68 3.82 13.00
N GLY A 181 1.19 3.17 14.05
CA GLY A 181 0.88 1.78 14.37
C GLY A 181 -0.61 1.56 14.60
N THR A 182 -1.25 2.35 15.47
CA THR A 182 -2.69 2.27 15.72
C THR A 182 -3.53 2.68 14.52
N MET A 183 -3.12 3.68 13.74
CA MET A 183 -3.83 4.09 12.52
C MET A 183 -3.77 2.99 11.45
N ASN A 184 -2.60 2.37 11.24
CA ASN A 184 -2.43 1.24 10.33
C ASN A 184 -3.24 0.02 10.76
N LEU A 185 -3.27 -0.25 12.07
CA LEU A 185 -4.06 -1.33 12.65
C LEU A 185 -5.56 -1.09 12.44
N MET A 186 -6.04 0.14 12.67
CA MET A 186 -7.43 0.54 12.45
C MET A 186 -7.81 0.40 10.97
N MET A 187 -6.98 0.87 10.04
CA MET A 187 -7.28 0.80 8.62
C MET A 187 -7.30 -0.63 8.09
N ALA A 188 -6.35 -1.46 8.53
CA ALA A 188 -6.34 -2.88 8.21
C ALA A 188 -7.55 -3.61 8.84
N GLY A 189 -7.89 -3.27 10.09
CA GLY A 189 -9.07 -3.79 10.79
C GLY A 189 -10.36 -3.47 10.05
N MET A 190 -10.50 -2.22 9.59
CA MET A 190 -11.64 -1.79 8.77
C MET A 190 -11.75 -2.60 7.48
N MET A 191 -10.63 -2.83 6.77
CA MET A 191 -10.63 -3.68 5.57
C MET A 191 -11.00 -5.14 5.87
N GLY A 192 -10.55 -5.69 7.00
CA GLY A 192 -10.92 -7.03 7.45
C GLY A 192 -12.42 -7.15 7.75
N VAL A 193 -12.99 -6.19 8.47
CA VAL A 193 -14.44 -6.17 8.75
C VAL A 193 -15.25 -5.93 7.48
N MET A 194 -14.76 -5.07 6.59
CA MET A 194 -15.37 -4.81 5.29
C MET A 194 -15.45 -6.13 4.49
N ALA A 195 -14.36 -6.90 4.43
CA ALA A 195 -14.30 -8.17 3.72
C ALA A 195 -15.34 -9.22 4.17
N ILE A 196 -15.86 -9.14 5.40
CA ILE A 196 -16.96 -10.02 5.86
C ILE A 196 -18.24 -9.80 5.05
N ASN A 197 -18.45 -8.57 4.57
CA ASN A 197 -19.69 -8.16 3.91
C ASN A 197 -19.65 -8.29 2.39
N PHE A 198 -18.49 -8.49 1.79
CA PHE A 198 -18.31 -8.56 0.34
C PHE A 198 -18.18 -9.99 -0.16
N ALA A 199 -18.44 -10.17 -1.46
CA ALA A 199 -18.22 -11.43 -2.15
C ALA A 199 -16.74 -11.82 -2.13
N SER A 200 -16.47 -13.12 -2.03
CA SER A 200 -15.14 -13.68 -1.89
C SER A 200 -14.20 -13.28 -3.03
N ILE A 201 -14.69 -13.24 -4.26
CA ILE A 201 -13.93 -12.82 -5.45
C ILE A 201 -13.39 -11.37 -5.32
N LEU A 202 -14.17 -10.47 -4.71
CA LEU A 202 -13.76 -9.08 -4.47
C LEU A 202 -12.70 -9.00 -3.37
N VAL A 203 -12.83 -9.83 -2.33
CA VAL A 203 -11.84 -9.89 -1.25
C VAL A 203 -10.53 -10.49 -1.74
N ILE A 204 -10.59 -11.51 -2.61
CA ILE A 204 -9.41 -12.08 -3.27
C ILE A 204 -8.69 -11.03 -4.13
N TYR A 205 -9.44 -10.22 -4.87
CA TYR A 205 -8.87 -9.07 -5.59
C TYR A 205 -8.06 -8.15 -4.67
N TRP A 206 -8.60 -7.80 -3.49
CA TRP A 206 -7.87 -6.99 -2.50
C TRP A 206 -6.61 -7.69 -1.98
N ILE A 207 -6.69 -8.98 -1.66
CA ILE A 207 -5.56 -9.76 -1.15
C ILE A 207 -4.43 -9.83 -2.18
N ILE A 208 -4.75 -10.13 -3.44
CA ILE A 208 -3.75 -10.16 -4.53
C ILE A 208 -3.11 -8.78 -4.69
N GLY A 209 -3.92 -7.72 -4.68
CA GLY A 209 -3.42 -6.35 -4.70
C GLY A 209 -2.52 -6.03 -3.51
N GLY A 210 -2.87 -6.51 -2.31
CA GLY A 210 -2.10 -6.36 -1.07
C GLY A 210 -0.77 -7.11 -1.11
N VAL A 211 -0.72 -8.31 -1.68
CA VAL A 211 0.52 -9.08 -1.88
C VAL A 211 1.45 -8.39 -2.88
N ILE A 212 0.90 -7.88 -3.98
CA ILE A 212 1.69 -7.08 -4.94
C ILE A 212 2.20 -5.80 -4.26
N GLN A 213 1.34 -5.13 -3.47
CA GLN A 213 1.74 -3.96 -2.70
C GLN A 213 2.81 -4.28 -1.67
N LEU A 214 2.75 -5.46 -1.03
CA LEU A 214 3.77 -5.93 -0.09
C LEU A 214 5.13 -6.03 -0.79
N ALA A 215 5.17 -6.69 -1.94
CA ALA A 215 6.38 -6.81 -2.74
C ALA A 215 6.92 -5.42 -3.14
N GLN A 216 6.04 -4.54 -3.64
CA GLN A 216 6.41 -3.16 -3.99
C GLN A 216 6.98 -2.39 -2.80
N THR A 217 6.31 -2.40 -1.65
CA THR A 217 6.77 -1.70 -0.44
C THR A 217 8.08 -2.30 0.08
N TYR A 218 8.25 -3.61 0.02
CA TYR A 218 9.48 -4.27 0.42
C TYR A 218 10.67 -3.81 -0.42
N PHE A 219 10.56 -3.83 -1.75
CA PHE A 219 11.66 -3.48 -2.65
C PHE A 219 11.88 -1.97 -2.78
N LEU A 220 10.83 -1.15 -2.84
CA LEU A 220 10.94 0.29 -3.09
C LEU A 220 11.13 1.13 -1.83
N ASN A 221 10.66 0.67 -0.67
CA ASN A 221 10.72 1.43 0.59
C ASN A 221 11.62 0.78 1.63
N TYR A 222 11.33 -0.48 1.98
CA TYR A 222 11.97 -1.13 3.12
C TYR A 222 13.44 -1.45 2.88
N LEU A 223 13.78 -2.04 1.73
CA LEU A 223 15.17 -2.41 1.43
C LEU A 223 16.11 -1.19 1.36
N PRO A 224 15.77 -0.08 0.66
CA PRO A 224 16.60 1.13 0.66
C PRO A 224 16.69 1.80 2.04
N ALA A 225 15.59 1.86 2.80
CA ALA A 225 15.59 2.43 4.15
C ALA A 225 16.50 1.63 5.09
N LYS A 226 16.40 0.29 5.07
CA LYS A 226 17.27 -0.59 5.86
C LYS A 226 18.74 -0.39 5.52
N LYS A 227 19.09 -0.27 4.23
CA LYS A 227 20.46 0.00 3.80
C LYS A 227 20.97 1.36 4.30
N LYS A 228 20.13 2.41 4.23
CA LYS A 228 20.49 3.74 4.77
C LYS A 228 20.72 3.72 6.28
N LEU A 229 19.91 2.98 7.03
CA LEU A 229 20.07 2.84 8.48
C LEU A 229 21.36 2.09 8.83
N ALA A 230 21.62 0.95 8.19
CA ALA A 230 22.84 0.19 8.41
C ALA A 230 24.11 1.02 8.10
N ALA A 231 24.10 1.79 7.00
CA ALA A 231 25.22 2.67 6.66
C ALA A 231 25.45 3.78 7.70
N LYS A 232 24.38 4.34 8.28
CA LYS A 232 24.49 5.34 9.36
C LYS A 232 25.06 4.74 10.63
N GLU A 233 24.60 3.56 11.03
CA GLU A 233 25.11 2.83 12.21
C GLU A 233 26.59 2.49 12.05
N GLU A 234 27.01 2.06 10.85
CA GLU A 234 28.42 1.78 10.54
C GLU A 234 29.28 3.05 10.59
N GLU A 235 28.81 4.16 10.01
CA GLU A 235 29.49 5.46 10.09
C GLU A 235 29.63 5.95 11.54
N GLU A 236 28.60 5.76 12.36
CA GLU A 236 28.60 6.14 13.77
C GLU A 236 29.55 5.26 14.60
N GLN A 237 29.58 3.95 14.35
CA GLN A 237 30.54 3.03 14.96
C GLN A 237 31.99 3.39 14.58
N LEU A 238 32.24 3.76 13.33
CA LEU A 238 33.55 4.24 12.87
C LEU A 238 33.96 5.55 13.56
N LYS A 239 33.02 6.49 13.74
CA LYS A 239 33.25 7.74 14.48
C LYS A 239 33.57 7.47 15.95
N VAL A 240 32.84 6.57 16.61
CA VAL A 240 33.08 6.17 18.00
C VAL A 240 34.44 5.47 18.15
N ALA A 241 34.78 4.55 17.25
CA ALA A 241 36.07 3.86 17.25
C ALA A 241 37.25 4.82 16.98
N ALA A 242 37.08 5.80 16.09
CA ALA A 242 38.08 6.84 15.83
C ALA A 242 38.29 7.77 17.04
N ASN A 243 37.22 8.15 17.73
CA ASN A 243 37.28 8.96 18.95
C ASN A 243 37.91 8.18 20.12
N ALA A 244 37.61 6.88 20.26
CA ALA A 244 38.23 6.01 21.26
C ALA A 244 39.75 5.89 21.07
N LYS A 245 40.24 5.77 19.82
CA LYS A 245 41.68 5.72 19.52
C LYS A 245 42.41 7.04 19.84
N LYS A 246 41.74 8.19 19.70
CA LYS A 246 42.28 9.51 20.08
C LYS A 246 42.32 9.74 21.60
N ALA A 247 41.51 9.03 22.37
CA ALA A 247 41.41 9.16 23.83
C ALA A 247 42.41 8.30 24.62
N THR A 248 43.13 7.37 23.98
CA THR A 248 44.18 6.57 24.65
C THR A 248 45.36 7.46 25.06
N PRO A 249 45.68 7.62 26.37
CA PRO A 249 46.82 8.41 26.79
C PRO A 249 48.12 7.76 26.31
N LYS A 250 49.04 8.54 25.73
CA LYS A 250 50.45 8.13 25.57
C LYS A 250 50.99 7.80 26.96
N THR A 251 51.09 6.51 27.28
CA THR A 251 51.83 6.05 28.47
C THR A 251 53.27 6.54 28.31
N LYS A 252 53.62 7.62 29.03
CA LYS A 252 55.01 8.04 29.22
C LYS A 252 55.73 6.85 29.87
N ARG A 253 56.50 6.09 29.08
CA ARG A 253 57.57 5.23 29.60
C ARG A 253 58.52 6.16 30.34
N LYS A 254 58.47 6.09 31.68
CA LYS A 254 59.37 6.80 32.57
C LYS A 254 60.42 5.78 33.00
N ASN A 255 61.65 6.05 32.55
CA ASN A 255 62.96 5.51 32.94
C ASN A 255 63.18 4.00 32.85
#